data_AF-A0A1M6PXA1-F1
#
_entry.id   AF-A0A1M6PXA1-F1
#
_cell.length_a   1.000
_cell.length_b   1.000
_cell.length_c   1.000
_cell.angle_alpha   90.00
_cell.angle_beta   90.00
_cell.angle_gamma   90.00
#
_symmetry.space_group_name_H-M   'P 1'
#
loop_
_entity.id
_entity.type
_entity.pdbx_description
1 polymer ?
#
loop_
_entity_poly.entity_id
_entity_poly.type
_entity_poly.pdbx_seq_one_letter_code
_entity_poly.pdbx_strand_id
1 'polypeptide(L)'
;MQKLNEICSCESKANSETEFVGIRCEKSKEDGALETSIIFPLGYFKDDSALRELPEEELRECVVNLFTVLSDRSLQDPIHQDSSISTFAEEHGESEFPMVSYLNVIRNFLDFGYLDEKEILYKKGANGKISWGRTIKAVQPVITEDAQNLVYLNFVARKVSYNEDTLITQVHKFCVHDALVKLGFLFGIDPSEEPQLDFDYDLFCNAIHSKLAKTFNDRDLRLLADLARIVEYLAGHKTEDGKTANEFYFGVNTFAPVWEGMVDRIFGKLPQGTAKDKFNPHLHWNNNGKEENIEESEEGKVLNDPKRSTLRPDTIMICDGDCFILDSKYYKFGITKNKAHLPGAESVCKQMAYAEFVEKEFAFTSGHIYNAFIMPYCESDETTTGLATSGMRFAGLIYGDWKDGSKPYHRIVCILLDVKSVMQNYETSSGAQEELAKLIPR
;
A
#
# COMPACT_ATOMS: atom_id res chain seq x y z
N MET A 1 -0.76 4.12 -26.50
CA MET A 1 -1.00 4.46 -25.07
C MET A 1 -2.50 4.46 -24.77
N GLN A 2 -2.94 3.62 -23.83
CA GLN A 2 -4.31 3.69 -23.28
C GLN A 2 -4.45 4.98 -22.47
N LYS A 3 -5.57 5.69 -22.61
CA LYS A 3 -5.79 6.91 -21.82
C LYS A 3 -6.25 6.55 -20.42
N LEU A 4 -5.72 7.23 -19.40
CA LEU A 4 -6.08 6.96 -18.00
C LEU A 4 -7.60 7.09 -17.75
N ASN A 5 -8.26 8.05 -18.40
CA ASN A 5 -9.70 8.27 -18.25
C ASN A 5 -10.58 7.16 -18.86
N GLU A 6 -10.02 6.29 -19.70
CA GLU A 6 -10.72 5.14 -20.30
C GLU A 6 -10.58 3.89 -19.43
N ILE A 7 -9.51 3.76 -18.66
CA ILE A 7 -9.22 2.59 -17.82
C ILE A 7 -9.58 2.78 -16.33
N CYS A 8 -9.78 4.02 -15.88
CA CYS A 8 -10.13 4.30 -14.49
C CYS A 8 -11.66 4.36 -14.28
N SER A 9 -12.13 3.84 -13.15
CA SER A 9 -13.54 3.88 -12.75
C SER A 9 -13.69 3.96 -11.23
N CYS A 10 -14.90 4.27 -10.75
CA CYS A 10 -15.20 4.29 -9.33
C CYS A 10 -15.89 3.00 -8.90
N GLU A 11 -15.55 2.49 -7.72
CA GLU A 11 -16.26 1.38 -7.05
C GLU A 11 -17.77 1.67 -6.91
N SER A 12 -18.18 2.95 -6.85
CA SER A 12 -19.58 3.37 -6.76
C SER A 12 -20.47 2.96 -7.95
N LYS A 13 -19.88 2.55 -9.09
CA LYS A 13 -20.63 1.90 -10.19
C LYS A 13 -21.17 0.52 -9.84
N ALA A 14 -20.73 -0.05 -8.71
CA ALA A 14 -21.13 -1.39 -8.29
C ALA A 14 -22.56 -1.43 -7.71
N ASN A 15 -23.54 -1.49 -8.60
CA ASN A 15 -24.58 -2.52 -8.47
C ASN A 15 -24.02 -3.93 -8.83
N SER A 16 -22.73 -4.01 -9.15
CA SER A 16 -21.99 -5.21 -9.51
C SER A 16 -21.35 -5.87 -8.30
N GLU A 17 -21.30 -7.18 -8.35
CA GLU A 17 -20.83 -8.13 -7.35
C GLU A 17 -19.31 -8.11 -7.12
N THR A 18 -18.63 -7.00 -7.39
CA THR A 18 -17.16 -6.93 -7.37
C THR A 18 -16.68 -5.86 -6.41
N GLU A 19 -16.42 -6.29 -5.18
CA GLU A 19 -15.57 -5.60 -4.21
C GLU A 19 -14.14 -5.75 -4.73
N PHE A 20 -13.61 -4.74 -5.43
CA PHE A 20 -12.18 -4.65 -5.71
C PHE A 20 -11.76 -3.19 -5.86
N VAL A 21 -10.65 -2.83 -5.21
CA VAL A 21 -10.01 -1.52 -5.33
C VAL A 21 -8.52 -1.71 -5.62
N GLY A 22 -8.04 -1.12 -6.70
CA GLY A 22 -6.67 -1.30 -7.19
C GLY A 22 -6.58 -1.32 -8.71
N ILE A 23 -5.56 -2.01 -9.23
CA ILE A 23 -5.31 -2.24 -10.65
C ILE A 23 -5.34 -3.72 -10.96
N ARG A 24 -5.94 -4.07 -12.10
CA ARG A 24 -5.89 -5.42 -12.65
C ARG A 24 -5.71 -5.35 -14.15
N CYS A 25 -4.90 -6.26 -14.68
CA CYS A 25 -4.71 -6.48 -16.10
C CYS A 25 -5.11 -7.93 -16.39
N GLU A 26 -6.18 -8.10 -17.17
CA GLU A 26 -6.78 -9.41 -17.46
C GLU A 26 -6.98 -9.56 -18.97
N LYS A 27 -7.06 -10.79 -19.48
CA LYS A 27 -7.53 -11.02 -20.85
C LYS A 27 -9.04 -10.85 -20.93
N SER A 28 -9.49 -10.03 -21.89
CA SER A 28 -10.90 -9.84 -22.21
C SER A 28 -11.54 -11.17 -22.61
N LYS A 29 -12.76 -11.41 -22.12
CA LYS A 29 -13.53 -12.61 -22.44
C LYS A 29 -14.01 -12.63 -23.90
N GLU A 30 -14.05 -11.48 -24.55
CA GLU A 30 -14.61 -11.33 -25.90
C GLU A 30 -13.57 -11.59 -27.01
N ASP A 31 -12.38 -11.01 -26.90
CA ASP A 31 -11.35 -11.06 -27.94
C ASP A 31 -9.98 -11.57 -27.45
N GLY A 32 -9.82 -11.84 -26.15
CA GLY A 32 -8.57 -12.27 -25.54
C GLY A 32 -7.50 -11.17 -25.44
N ALA A 33 -7.82 -9.92 -25.75
CA ALA A 33 -6.92 -8.79 -25.60
C ALA A 33 -6.68 -8.46 -24.12
N LEU A 34 -5.50 -7.94 -23.78
CA LEU A 34 -5.22 -7.51 -22.41
C LEU A 34 -5.92 -6.17 -22.12
N GLU A 35 -6.80 -6.18 -21.13
CA GLU A 35 -7.50 -5.01 -20.63
C GLU A 35 -6.98 -4.64 -19.24
N THR A 36 -6.54 -3.39 -19.10
CA THR A 36 -6.17 -2.82 -17.80
C THR A 36 -7.34 -2.03 -17.25
N SER A 37 -7.68 -2.25 -15.98
CA SER A 37 -8.68 -1.46 -15.26
C SER A 37 -8.14 -1.02 -13.90
N ILE A 38 -8.41 0.25 -13.56
CA ILE A 38 -8.08 0.85 -12.26
C ILE A 38 -9.39 1.25 -11.59
N ILE A 39 -9.62 0.75 -10.39
CA ILE A 39 -10.85 1.00 -9.63
C ILE A 39 -10.50 1.77 -8.37
N PHE A 40 -11.05 2.98 -8.26
CA PHE A 40 -10.90 3.86 -7.11
C PHE A 40 -11.92 3.52 -6.01
N PRO A 41 -11.57 3.73 -4.73
CA PRO A 41 -12.47 3.45 -3.63
C PRO A 41 -13.69 4.38 -3.65
N LEU A 42 -14.79 3.86 -3.11
CA LEU A 42 -16.01 4.58 -2.80
C LEU A 42 -15.71 5.92 -2.11
N GLY A 43 -16.22 7.02 -2.68
CA GLY A 43 -16.05 8.36 -2.12
C GLY A 43 -14.80 9.10 -2.58
N TYR A 44 -13.87 8.46 -3.30
CA TYR A 44 -12.69 9.17 -3.84
C TYR A 44 -13.05 10.18 -4.93
N PHE A 45 -13.99 9.79 -5.80
CA PHE A 45 -14.63 10.65 -6.78
C PHE A 45 -16.14 10.59 -6.62
N LYS A 46 -16.84 11.59 -7.14
CA LYS A 46 -18.31 11.64 -7.12
C LYS A 46 -18.91 10.50 -7.95
N ASP A 47 -18.45 10.39 -9.19
CA ASP A 47 -18.82 9.36 -10.15
C ASP A 47 -17.78 9.30 -11.29
N ASP A 48 -17.93 8.33 -12.19
CA ASP A 48 -17.06 8.15 -13.35
C ASP A 48 -17.08 9.32 -14.34
N SER A 49 -18.11 10.16 -14.36
CA SER A 49 -18.17 11.34 -15.22
C SER A 49 -17.18 12.40 -14.72
N ALA A 50 -17.15 12.62 -13.40
CA ALA A 50 -16.14 13.49 -12.77
C ALA A 50 -14.71 13.01 -13.07
N LEU A 51 -14.49 11.69 -13.10
CA LEU A 51 -13.20 11.11 -13.47
C LEU A 51 -12.82 11.42 -14.92
N ARG A 52 -13.76 11.28 -15.86
CA ARG A 52 -13.51 11.47 -17.29
C ARG A 52 -13.23 12.91 -17.69
N GLU A 53 -13.73 13.86 -16.90
CA GLU A 53 -13.52 15.29 -17.09
C GLU A 53 -12.19 15.78 -16.50
N LEU A 54 -11.53 14.99 -15.63
CA LEU A 54 -10.26 15.37 -15.03
C LEU A 54 -9.10 15.39 -16.05
N PRO A 55 -8.19 16.38 -15.96
CA PRO A 55 -6.94 16.37 -16.71
C PRO A 55 -6.14 15.09 -16.42
N GLU A 56 -5.47 14.56 -17.44
CA GLU A 56 -4.72 13.30 -17.32
C GLU A 56 -3.60 13.38 -16.29
N GLU A 57 -2.94 14.53 -16.15
CA GLU A 57 -1.91 14.77 -15.13
C GLU A 57 -2.48 14.66 -13.71
N GLU A 58 -3.63 15.29 -13.42
CA GLU A 58 -4.28 15.23 -12.11
C GLU A 58 -4.82 13.81 -11.82
N LEU A 59 -5.34 13.12 -12.83
CA LEU A 59 -5.79 11.73 -12.69
C LEU A 59 -4.61 10.81 -12.38
N ARG A 60 -3.45 11.04 -13.00
CA ARG A 60 -2.21 10.30 -12.73
C ARG A 60 -1.75 10.47 -11.28
N GLU A 61 -1.82 11.69 -10.73
CA GLU A 61 -1.55 11.93 -9.31
C GLU A 61 -2.50 11.14 -8.40
N CYS A 62 -3.79 11.07 -8.77
CA CYS A 62 -4.77 10.27 -8.04
C CYS A 62 -4.44 8.77 -8.07
N VAL A 63 -4.03 8.25 -9.22
CA VAL A 63 -3.62 6.84 -9.37
C VAL A 63 -2.37 6.53 -8.52
N VAL A 64 -1.38 7.43 -8.52
CA VAL A 64 -0.19 7.30 -7.67
C VAL A 64 -0.56 7.30 -6.19
N ASN A 65 -1.49 8.16 -5.78
CA ASN A 65 -1.99 8.20 -4.41
C ASN A 65 -2.66 6.88 -4.01
N LEU A 66 -3.53 6.33 -4.88
CA LEU A 66 -4.17 5.02 -4.68
C LEU A 66 -3.12 3.93 -4.45
N PHE A 67 -2.11 3.82 -5.31
CA PHE A 67 -1.09 2.80 -5.17
C PHE A 67 -0.19 3.02 -3.96
N THR A 68 0.04 4.26 -3.54
CA THR A 68 0.80 4.58 -2.33
C THR A 68 0.07 4.07 -1.09
N VAL A 69 -1.23 4.34 -0.98
CA VAL A 69 -2.08 3.84 0.12
C VAL A 69 -2.12 2.31 0.13
N LEU A 70 -2.37 1.68 -1.02
CA LEU A 70 -2.42 0.21 -1.10
C LEU A 70 -1.06 -0.44 -0.82
N SER A 71 0.05 0.24 -1.09
CA SER A 71 1.40 -0.25 -0.78
C SER A 71 1.82 -0.08 0.68
N ASP A 72 1.05 0.66 1.50
CA ASP A 72 1.37 0.86 2.92
C ASP A 72 1.06 -0.40 3.72
N ARG A 73 2.11 -1.16 4.03
CA ARG A 73 2.02 -2.42 4.79
C ARG A 73 1.35 -2.26 6.15
N SER A 74 1.46 -1.09 6.79
CA SER A 74 0.81 -0.87 8.09
C SER A 74 -0.73 -0.87 7.99
N LEU A 75 -1.27 -0.54 6.82
CA LEU A 75 -2.71 -0.65 6.52
C LEU A 75 -3.11 -2.05 6.05
N GLN A 76 -2.14 -2.87 5.61
CA GLN A 76 -2.35 -4.27 5.19
C GLN A 76 -2.22 -5.25 6.37
N ASP A 77 -1.48 -4.90 7.43
CA ASP A 77 -1.31 -5.76 8.61
C ASP A 77 -2.65 -6.22 9.23
N PRO A 78 -3.70 -5.38 9.36
CA PRO A 78 -5.02 -5.82 9.81
C PRO A 78 -5.66 -6.87 8.89
N ILE A 79 -5.45 -6.74 7.57
CA ILE A 79 -5.96 -7.69 6.56
C ILE A 79 -5.27 -9.04 6.75
N HIS A 80 -3.94 -9.08 6.83
CA HIS A 80 -3.20 -10.33 7.03
C HIS A 80 -3.45 -10.98 8.40
N GLN A 81 -3.77 -10.18 9.43
CA GLN A 81 -4.10 -10.69 10.75
C GLN A 81 -5.53 -11.27 10.80
N ASP A 82 -6.46 -10.77 9.99
CA ASP A 82 -7.79 -11.34 9.86
C ASP A 82 -7.81 -12.41 8.76
N SER A 83 -7.63 -13.67 9.16
CA SER A 83 -7.66 -14.85 8.27
C SER A 83 -8.93 -15.01 7.42
N SER A 84 -9.96 -14.20 7.65
CA SER A 84 -11.16 -14.15 6.81
C SER A 84 -11.03 -13.22 5.60
N ILE A 85 -9.99 -12.38 5.55
CA ILE A 85 -9.76 -11.38 4.51
C ILE A 85 -8.48 -11.74 3.76
N SER A 86 -8.63 -12.08 2.48
CA SER A 86 -7.53 -12.32 1.55
C SER A 86 -7.33 -11.13 0.62
N THR A 87 -6.11 -10.96 0.12
CA THR A 87 -5.84 -10.03 -0.99
C THR A 87 -6.49 -10.54 -2.28
N PHE A 88 -6.69 -9.66 -3.26
CA PHE A 88 -7.30 -10.05 -4.53
C PHE A 88 -6.47 -11.13 -5.24
N ALA A 89 -5.15 -11.01 -5.23
CA ALA A 89 -4.25 -11.99 -5.83
C ALA A 89 -4.36 -13.38 -5.16
N GLU A 90 -4.40 -13.43 -3.82
CA GLU A 90 -4.52 -14.69 -3.07
C GLU A 90 -5.83 -15.43 -3.37
N GLU A 91 -6.95 -14.73 -3.50
CA GLU A 91 -8.25 -15.35 -3.86
C GLU A 91 -8.23 -15.95 -5.27
N HIS A 92 -7.44 -15.37 -6.16
CA HIS A 92 -7.25 -15.86 -7.53
C HIS A 92 -6.12 -16.89 -7.63
N GLY A 93 -5.48 -17.26 -6.51
CA GLY A 93 -4.37 -18.22 -6.48
C GLY A 93 -3.08 -17.70 -7.11
N GLU A 94 -2.95 -16.38 -7.25
CA GLU A 94 -1.78 -15.70 -7.80
C GLU A 94 -0.89 -15.14 -6.70
N SER A 95 0.39 -14.89 -7.00
CA SER A 95 1.25 -14.21 -6.01
C SER A 95 1.10 -12.70 -6.12
N GLU A 96 1.27 -12.01 -4.99
CA GLU A 96 1.10 -10.56 -4.92
C GLU A 96 2.05 -9.83 -5.88
N PHE A 97 1.51 -8.94 -6.70
CA PHE A 97 2.29 -8.11 -7.63
C PHE A 97 3.19 -7.13 -6.84
N PRO A 98 4.52 -7.15 -7.04
CA PRO A 98 5.46 -6.36 -6.23
C PRO A 98 5.51 -4.89 -6.70
N MET A 99 4.39 -4.18 -6.57
CA MET A 99 4.15 -2.83 -7.10
C MET A 99 5.26 -1.84 -6.79
N VAL A 100 5.73 -1.81 -5.55
CA VAL A 100 6.82 -0.91 -5.11
C VAL A 100 8.11 -1.19 -5.89
N SER A 101 8.45 -2.46 -6.14
CA SER A 101 9.66 -2.84 -6.88
C SER A 101 9.57 -2.41 -8.34
N TYR A 102 8.42 -2.62 -8.97
CA TYR A 102 8.16 -2.18 -10.34
C TYR A 102 8.28 -0.66 -10.49
N LEU A 103 7.64 0.12 -9.60
CA LEU A 103 7.73 1.58 -9.60
C LEU A 103 9.17 2.06 -9.39
N ASN A 104 9.91 1.43 -8.47
CA ASN A 104 11.30 1.79 -8.19
C ASN A 104 12.22 1.52 -9.38
N VAL A 105 12.05 0.39 -10.07
CA VAL A 105 12.83 0.06 -11.27
C VAL A 105 12.59 1.07 -12.38
N ILE A 106 11.33 1.42 -12.65
CA ILE A 106 11.01 2.45 -13.66
C ILE A 106 11.63 3.79 -13.27
N ARG A 107 11.42 4.27 -12.03
CA ARG A 107 11.98 5.54 -11.56
C ARG A 107 13.51 5.56 -11.65
N ASN A 108 14.18 4.47 -11.25
CA ASN A 108 15.62 4.36 -11.36
C ASN A 108 16.10 4.48 -12.80
N PHE A 109 15.42 3.81 -13.73
CA PHE A 109 15.70 3.91 -15.16
C PHE A 109 15.51 5.33 -15.70
N LEU A 110 14.46 6.03 -15.30
CA LEU A 110 14.23 7.41 -15.73
C LEU A 110 15.29 8.39 -15.23
N ASP A 111 15.77 8.19 -14.00
CA ASP A 111 16.77 9.06 -13.39
C ASP A 111 18.21 8.77 -13.87
N PHE A 112 18.54 7.49 -14.12
CA PHE A 112 19.93 7.04 -14.30
C PHE A 112 20.19 6.26 -15.58
N GLY A 113 19.15 5.86 -16.32
CA GLY A 113 19.26 4.94 -17.45
C GLY A 113 19.51 3.49 -17.01
N TYR A 114 20.02 2.67 -17.93
CA TYR A 114 20.34 1.28 -17.64
C TYR A 114 21.56 1.13 -16.73
N LEU A 115 21.69 -0.06 -16.13
CA LEU A 115 22.78 -0.34 -15.21
C LEU A 115 24.04 -0.59 -16.03
N ASP A 116 24.94 0.39 -16.08
CA ASP A 116 26.20 0.25 -16.81
C ASP A 116 27.34 -0.15 -15.87
N GLU A 117 28.04 -1.24 -16.20
CA GLU A 117 29.25 -1.58 -15.46
C GLU A 117 30.42 -0.70 -15.87
N LYS A 118 30.97 0.03 -14.88
CA LYS A 118 32.27 0.71 -15.00
C LYS A 118 33.37 -0.22 -14.54
N GLU A 119 33.86 -1.08 -15.43
CA GLU A 119 35.06 -1.86 -15.12
C GLU A 119 36.30 -0.97 -15.15
N ILE A 120 37.02 -0.93 -14.02
CA ILE A 120 38.31 -0.27 -13.93
C ILE A 120 39.40 -1.28 -14.30
N LEU A 121 39.73 -1.32 -15.58
CA LEU A 121 40.81 -2.15 -16.09
C LEU A 121 42.14 -1.40 -16.01
N TYR A 122 43.19 -2.09 -15.58
CA TYR A 122 44.56 -1.58 -15.63
C TYR A 122 45.28 -2.23 -16.80
N LYS A 123 45.60 -1.46 -17.84
CA LYS A 123 46.25 -1.97 -19.05
C LYS A 123 47.58 -1.26 -19.30
N LYS A 124 48.58 -2.01 -19.76
CA LYS A 124 49.87 -1.47 -20.21
C LYS A 124 49.67 -0.62 -21.45
N GLY A 125 50.26 0.58 -21.49
CA GLY A 125 50.16 1.51 -22.61
C GLY A 125 48.76 2.11 -22.80
N ALA A 126 47.90 2.08 -21.78
CA ALA A 126 46.59 2.74 -21.83
C ALA A 126 46.69 4.23 -21.51
N ASN A 127 45.78 5.02 -22.07
CA ASN A 127 45.62 6.44 -21.74
C ASN A 127 44.72 6.56 -20.50
N GLY A 128 45.20 7.25 -19.46
CA GLY A 128 44.48 7.43 -18.20
C GLY A 128 45.42 7.73 -17.03
N LYS A 129 44.89 7.80 -15.81
CA LYS A 129 45.71 8.05 -14.61
C LYS A 129 46.70 6.89 -14.40
N ILE A 130 48.00 7.20 -14.44
CA ILE A 130 49.08 6.22 -14.29
C ILE A 130 49.08 5.67 -12.86
N SER A 131 49.14 4.34 -12.73
CA SER A 131 49.39 3.66 -11.46
C SER A 131 50.89 3.36 -11.34
N TRP A 132 51.64 4.27 -10.73
CA TRP A 132 53.10 4.13 -10.60
C TRP A 132 53.52 2.87 -9.87
N GLY A 133 52.85 2.53 -8.76
CA GLY A 133 53.16 1.32 -7.99
C GLY A 133 52.99 0.02 -8.80
N ARG A 134 52.00 -0.04 -9.70
CA ARG A 134 51.84 -1.19 -10.61
C ARG A 134 52.80 -1.14 -11.79
N THR A 135 53.09 0.05 -12.30
CA THR A 135 54.03 0.25 -13.42
C THR A 135 55.44 -0.20 -13.03
N ILE A 136 55.95 0.25 -11.88
CA ILE A 136 57.30 -0.10 -11.39
C ILE A 136 57.44 -1.61 -11.18
N LYS A 137 56.38 -2.28 -10.71
CA LYS A 137 56.38 -3.74 -10.48
C LYS A 137 56.24 -4.57 -11.74
N ALA A 138 55.52 -4.09 -12.76
CA ALA A 138 55.09 -4.91 -13.90
C ALA A 138 55.78 -4.58 -15.24
N VAL A 139 56.54 -3.48 -15.31
CA VAL A 139 57.16 -2.96 -16.53
C VAL A 139 58.64 -2.77 -16.26
N GLN A 140 59.52 -3.31 -17.11
CA GLN A 140 60.94 -2.99 -17.02
C GLN A 140 61.19 -1.60 -17.60
N PRO A 141 61.91 -0.72 -16.88
CA PRO A 141 62.35 0.56 -17.42
C PRO A 141 63.46 0.37 -18.45
N VAL A 142 63.52 1.26 -19.43
CA VAL A 142 64.65 1.41 -20.34
C VAL A 142 65.64 2.37 -19.71
N ILE A 143 66.92 1.99 -19.72
CA ILE A 143 68.02 2.80 -19.21
C ILE A 143 68.53 3.65 -20.38
N THR A 144 68.67 4.96 -20.18
CA THR A 144 69.23 5.87 -21.18
C THR A 144 70.73 5.63 -21.40
N GLU A 145 71.27 6.05 -22.54
CA GLU A 145 72.67 5.80 -22.93
C GLU A 145 73.71 6.32 -21.92
N ASP A 146 73.35 7.36 -21.15
CA ASP A 146 74.15 7.94 -20.07
C ASP A 146 74.07 7.15 -18.75
N ALA A 147 73.28 6.07 -18.69
CA ALA A 147 72.98 5.25 -17.52
C ALA A 147 72.47 6.02 -16.28
N GLN A 148 72.02 7.27 -16.45
CA GLN A 148 71.59 8.14 -15.36
C GLN A 148 70.08 8.18 -15.18
N ASN A 149 69.29 7.84 -16.22
CA ASN A 149 67.83 7.94 -16.17
C ASN A 149 67.13 6.63 -16.51
N LEU A 150 66.04 6.36 -15.78
CA LEU A 150 65.13 5.23 -15.98
C LEU A 150 63.85 5.74 -16.63
N VAL A 151 63.54 5.24 -17.83
CA VAL A 151 62.36 5.66 -18.60
C VAL A 151 61.41 4.48 -18.77
N TYR A 152 60.17 4.62 -18.28
CA TYR A 152 59.11 3.63 -18.48
C TYR A 152 58.32 3.98 -19.74
N LEU A 153 58.37 3.15 -20.78
CA LEU A 153 57.69 3.42 -22.04
C LEU A 153 56.21 2.97 -22.04
N ASN A 154 55.88 1.94 -21.27
CA ASN A 154 54.55 1.31 -21.25
C ASN A 154 53.90 1.39 -19.87
N PHE A 155 53.46 2.58 -19.46
CA PHE A 155 52.81 2.77 -18.16
C PHE A 155 51.56 1.89 -18.00
N VAL A 156 51.34 1.39 -16.78
CA VAL A 156 50.07 0.75 -16.41
C VAL A 156 49.12 1.86 -15.98
N ALA A 157 48.17 2.21 -16.85
CA ALA A 157 47.20 3.25 -16.57
C ALA A 157 45.83 2.67 -16.25
N ARG A 158 45.09 3.39 -15.41
CA ARG A 158 43.69 3.13 -15.11
C ARG A 158 42.85 3.50 -16.34
N LYS A 159 42.20 2.52 -16.95
CA LYS A 159 41.19 2.71 -18.01
C LYS A 159 39.83 2.28 -17.46
N VAL A 160 38.82 3.13 -17.62
CA VAL A 160 37.43 2.76 -17.32
C VAL A 160 36.81 2.30 -18.64
N SER A 161 36.37 1.05 -18.70
CA SER A 161 35.51 0.55 -19.79
C SER A 161 34.08 0.50 -19.28
N TYR A 162 33.16 1.01 -20.09
CA TYR A 162 31.74 0.85 -19.90
C TYR A 162 31.34 -0.44 -20.63
N ASN A 163 30.75 -1.39 -19.92
CA ASN A 163 30.30 -2.66 -20.49
C ASN A 163 28.79 -2.79 -20.31
N GLU A 164 28.03 -2.51 -21.37
CA GLU A 164 26.57 -2.64 -21.43
C GLU A 164 26.13 -4.08 -21.74
N ASP A 165 27.06 -4.94 -22.16
CA ASP A 165 26.81 -6.34 -22.54
C ASP A 165 26.89 -7.29 -21.34
N THR A 166 26.96 -6.77 -20.11
CA THR A 166 27.02 -7.62 -18.92
C THR A 166 25.66 -8.26 -18.67
N LEU A 167 25.68 -9.50 -18.16
CA LEU A 167 24.44 -10.22 -17.88
C LEU A 167 23.51 -9.44 -16.94
N ILE A 168 24.05 -8.74 -15.93
CA ILE A 168 23.22 -7.95 -15.02
C ILE A 168 22.59 -6.73 -15.70
N THR A 169 23.27 -6.10 -16.66
CA THR A 169 22.69 -5.03 -17.47
C THR A 169 21.53 -5.57 -18.30
N GLN A 170 21.68 -6.75 -18.90
CA GLN A 170 20.61 -7.38 -19.68
C GLN A 170 19.40 -7.78 -18.81
N VAL A 171 19.65 -8.29 -17.60
CA VAL A 171 18.60 -8.54 -16.60
C VAL A 171 17.87 -7.25 -16.23
N HIS A 172 18.60 -6.16 -15.99
CA HIS A 172 17.98 -4.86 -15.72
C HIS A 172 17.13 -4.38 -16.91
N LYS A 173 17.64 -4.46 -18.15
CA LYS A 173 16.89 -4.13 -19.36
C LYS A 173 15.59 -4.93 -19.49
N PHE A 174 15.66 -6.24 -19.21
CA PHE A 174 14.48 -7.10 -19.19
C PHE A 174 13.44 -6.63 -18.17
N CYS A 175 13.84 -6.42 -16.91
CA CYS A 175 12.90 -5.98 -15.86
C CYS A 175 12.33 -4.59 -16.13
N VAL A 176 13.10 -3.67 -16.71
CA VAL A 176 12.60 -2.35 -17.13
C VAL A 176 11.57 -2.49 -18.23
N HIS A 177 11.84 -3.31 -19.26
CA HIS A 177 10.89 -3.56 -20.33
C HIS A 177 9.58 -4.15 -19.78
N ASP A 178 9.66 -5.20 -18.97
CA ASP A 178 8.49 -5.81 -18.34
C ASP A 178 7.69 -4.80 -17.48
N ALA A 179 8.39 -3.95 -16.74
CA ALA A 179 7.77 -2.91 -15.95
C ALA A 179 7.11 -1.81 -16.79
N LEU A 180 7.71 -1.41 -17.91
CA LEU A 180 7.12 -0.44 -18.84
C LEU A 180 5.92 -1.02 -19.60
N VAL A 181 5.93 -2.32 -19.93
CA VAL A 181 4.75 -3.01 -20.49
C VAL A 181 3.59 -2.95 -19.51
N LYS A 182 3.83 -3.23 -18.22
CA LYS A 182 2.77 -3.30 -17.20
C LYS A 182 2.34 -1.93 -16.67
N LEU A 183 3.25 -0.99 -16.47
CA LEU A 183 3.02 0.28 -15.77
C LEU A 183 3.55 1.52 -16.52
N GLY A 184 4.11 1.40 -17.72
CA GLY A 184 4.69 2.52 -18.47
C GLY A 184 3.68 3.63 -18.78
N PHE A 185 2.40 3.29 -18.89
CA PHE A 185 1.30 4.25 -19.04
C PHE A 185 1.24 5.26 -17.87
N LEU A 186 1.66 4.88 -16.64
CA LEU A 186 1.75 5.77 -15.47
C LEU A 186 2.86 6.81 -15.60
N PHE A 187 3.79 6.63 -16.52
CA PHE A 187 4.88 7.58 -16.80
C PHE A 187 4.75 8.24 -18.17
N GLY A 188 3.78 7.82 -18.99
CA GLY A 188 3.61 8.31 -20.36
C GLY A 188 4.70 7.79 -21.29
N ILE A 189 5.21 6.58 -21.01
CA ILE A 189 6.35 5.97 -21.69
C ILE A 189 5.91 4.65 -22.26
N ASP A 190 6.03 4.52 -23.58
CA ASP A 190 5.86 3.24 -24.27
C ASP A 190 7.17 2.43 -24.19
N PRO A 191 7.10 1.10 -24.03
CA PRO A 191 8.28 0.23 -24.06
C PRO A 191 8.95 0.32 -25.44
N SER A 192 10.21 0.78 -25.49
CA SER A 192 10.88 1.11 -26.76
C SER A 192 11.81 0.03 -27.31
N GLU A 193 12.37 -0.84 -26.45
CA GLU A 193 13.36 -1.85 -26.84
C GLU A 193 13.00 -3.22 -26.25
N GLU A 194 12.79 -4.21 -27.12
CA GLU A 194 12.64 -5.60 -26.66
C GLU A 194 13.95 -6.10 -26.05
N PRO A 195 13.89 -6.82 -24.90
CA PRO A 195 15.07 -7.38 -24.28
C PRO A 195 15.68 -8.47 -25.16
N GLN A 196 17.02 -8.53 -25.20
CA GLN A 196 17.74 -9.55 -25.97
C GLN A 196 17.67 -10.95 -25.35
N LEU A 197 17.35 -11.03 -24.06
CA LEU A 197 17.27 -12.28 -23.31
C LEU A 197 15.81 -12.61 -23.01
N ASP A 198 15.45 -13.87 -23.23
CA ASP A 198 14.24 -14.44 -22.66
C ASP A 198 14.39 -14.61 -21.14
N PHE A 199 13.27 -14.71 -20.44
CA PHE A 199 13.25 -14.91 -19.00
C PHE A 199 13.82 -16.29 -18.62
N ASP A 200 14.90 -16.30 -17.84
CA ASP A 200 15.48 -17.48 -17.23
C ASP A 200 15.73 -17.21 -15.74
N TYR A 201 14.93 -17.84 -14.88
CA TYR A 201 14.95 -17.61 -13.45
C TYR A 201 16.33 -17.87 -12.83
N ASP A 202 16.94 -19.03 -13.11
CA ASP A 202 18.21 -19.41 -12.51
C ASP A 202 19.34 -18.48 -13.00
N LEU A 203 19.36 -18.16 -14.29
CA LEU A 203 20.34 -17.24 -14.86
C LEU A 203 20.22 -15.83 -14.23
N PHE A 204 19.00 -15.32 -14.13
CA PHE A 204 18.72 -13.98 -13.62
C PHE A 204 19.04 -13.88 -12.13
N CYS A 205 18.58 -14.83 -11.31
CA CYS A 205 18.87 -14.89 -9.88
C CYS A 205 20.38 -14.99 -9.61
N ASN A 206 21.10 -15.83 -10.37
CA ASN A 206 22.55 -15.96 -10.21
C ASN A 206 23.28 -14.65 -10.58
N ALA A 207 22.86 -13.96 -11.64
CA ALA A 207 23.42 -12.67 -12.03
C ALA A 207 23.21 -11.62 -10.94
N ILE A 208 21.99 -11.51 -10.41
CA ILE A 208 21.62 -10.55 -9.37
C ILE A 208 22.36 -10.85 -8.07
N HIS A 209 22.37 -12.09 -7.58
CA HIS A 209 23.05 -12.47 -6.35
C HIS A 209 24.58 -12.28 -6.43
N SER A 210 25.19 -12.63 -7.57
CA SER A 210 26.63 -12.39 -7.81
C SER A 210 26.96 -10.89 -7.76
N LYS A 211 26.05 -10.04 -8.25
CA LYS A 211 26.22 -8.58 -8.22
C LYS A 211 25.98 -8.01 -6.83
N LEU A 212 24.94 -8.44 -6.13
CA LEU A 212 24.63 -8.02 -4.75
C LEU A 212 25.82 -8.25 -3.83
N ALA A 213 26.46 -9.43 -3.91
CA ALA A 213 27.62 -9.77 -3.08
C ALA A 213 28.85 -8.86 -3.30
N LYS A 214 28.91 -8.13 -4.42
CA LYS A 214 30.04 -7.27 -4.82
C LYS A 214 29.71 -5.78 -4.80
N THR A 215 28.47 -5.42 -4.44
CA THR A 215 27.97 -4.04 -4.51
C THR A 215 27.91 -3.44 -3.12
N PHE A 216 28.43 -2.22 -2.98
CA PHE A 216 28.46 -1.49 -1.70
C PHE A 216 27.68 -0.16 -1.77
N ASN A 217 27.13 0.17 -2.94
CA ASN A 217 26.35 1.38 -3.12
C ASN A 217 24.89 1.11 -2.74
N ASP A 218 24.35 1.85 -1.78
CA ASP A 218 22.99 1.65 -1.26
C ASP A 218 21.89 1.80 -2.31
N ARG A 219 22.08 2.65 -3.32
CA ARG A 219 21.12 2.78 -4.44
C ARG A 219 21.14 1.52 -5.29
N ASP A 220 22.32 1.06 -5.68
CA ASP A 220 22.45 -0.13 -6.52
C ASP A 220 22.01 -1.39 -5.77
N LEU A 221 22.25 -1.47 -4.45
CA LEU A 221 21.72 -2.54 -3.59
C LEU A 221 20.19 -2.56 -3.56
N ARG A 222 19.54 -1.39 -3.45
CA ARG A 222 18.07 -1.28 -3.52
C ARG A 222 17.54 -1.71 -4.88
N LEU A 223 18.14 -1.21 -5.96
CA LEU A 223 17.76 -1.62 -7.32
C LEU A 223 17.86 -3.13 -7.50
N LEU A 224 18.99 -3.74 -7.12
CA LEU A 224 19.20 -5.18 -7.25
C LEU A 224 18.21 -6.00 -6.40
N ALA A 225 17.84 -5.50 -5.21
CA ALA A 225 16.79 -6.12 -4.39
C ALA A 225 15.41 -6.03 -5.05
N ASP A 226 15.09 -4.89 -5.67
CA ASP A 226 13.84 -4.71 -6.41
C ASP A 226 13.80 -5.62 -7.66
N LEU A 227 14.91 -5.74 -8.40
CA LEU A 227 15.05 -6.69 -9.51
C LEU A 227 14.85 -8.14 -9.04
N ALA A 228 15.42 -8.53 -7.90
CA ALA A 228 15.22 -9.87 -7.35
C ALA A 228 13.75 -10.18 -7.05
N ARG A 229 13.00 -9.22 -6.48
CA ARG A 229 11.56 -9.41 -6.20
C ARG A 229 10.74 -9.54 -7.48
N ILE A 230 11.07 -8.78 -8.52
CA ILE A 230 10.42 -8.91 -9.83
C ILE A 230 10.70 -10.29 -10.42
N VAL A 231 11.96 -10.74 -10.42
CA VAL A 231 12.34 -12.05 -10.95
C VAL A 231 11.65 -13.19 -10.20
N GLU A 232 11.56 -13.11 -8.88
CA GLU A 232 10.82 -14.08 -8.05
C GLU A 232 9.33 -14.12 -8.43
N TYR A 233 8.70 -12.94 -8.56
CA TYR A 233 7.32 -12.82 -8.99
C TYR A 233 7.09 -13.46 -10.38
N LEU A 234 7.94 -13.15 -11.36
CA LEU A 234 7.81 -13.69 -12.72
C LEU A 234 8.07 -15.20 -12.79
N ALA A 235 8.82 -15.77 -11.86
CA ALA A 235 9.03 -17.22 -11.79
C ALA A 235 7.73 -17.98 -11.50
N GLY A 236 6.88 -17.42 -10.63
CA GLY A 236 5.56 -17.95 -10.29
C GLY A 236 4.45 -17.58 -11.28
N HIS A 237 4.61 -16.51 -12.05
CA HIS A 237 3.60 -15.99 -12.98
C HIS A 237 3.91 -16.34 -14.44
N LYS A 238 3.65 -17.60 -14.79
CA LYS A 238 3.83 -18.12 -16.15
C LYS A 238 2.50 -18.58 -16.75
N THR A 239 2.36 -18.31 -18.03
CA THR A 239 1.30 -18.85 -18.89
C THR A 239 1.44 -20.36 -19.07
N GLU A 240 0.38 -21.03 -19.54
CA GLU A 240 0.40 -22.48 -19.85
C GLU A 240 1.53 -22.87 -20.82
N ASP A 241 1.91 -21.95 -21.71
CA ASP A 241 3.01 -22.11 -22.67
C ASP A 241 4.40 -21.84 -22.07
N GLY A 242 4.49 -21.58 -20.76
CA GLY A 242 5.74 -21.34 -20.03
C GLY A 242 6.33 -19.94 -20.18
N LYS A 243 5.64 -19.02 -20.87
CA LYS A 243 6.03 -17.61 -21.01
C LYS A 243 5.55 -16.78 -19.83
N THR A 244 6.26 -15.71 -19.51
CA THR A 244 5.85 -14.73 -18.49
C THR A 244 4.43 -14.19 -18.77
N ALA A 245 3.57 -14.23 -17.77
CA ALA A 245 2.22 -13.69 -17.87
C ALA A 245 2.25 -12.15 -17.83
N ASN A 246 1.43 -11.54 -18.69
CA ASN A 246 1.18 -10.10 -18.65
C ASN A 246 -0.03 -9.75 -17.76
N GLU A 247 -0.79 -10.76 -17.33
CA GLU A 247 -1.87 -10.60 -16.36
C GLU A 247 -1.25 -10.31 -14.99
N PHE A 248 -1.84 -9.37 -14.25
CA PHE A 248 -1.40 -9.05 -12.90
C PHE A 248 -2.51 -8.34 -12.13
N TYR A 249 -2.44 -8.44 -10.80
CA TYR A 249 -3.38 -7.82 -9.88
C TYR A 249 -2.62 -7.14 -8.76
N PHE A 250 -2.99 -5.89 -8.47
CA PHE A 250 -2.51 -5.17 -7.31
C PHE A 250 -3.65 -4.38 -6.68
N GLY A 251 -4.09 -4.82 -5.51
CA GLY A 251 -5.22 -4.23 -4.81
C GLY A 251 -5.82 -5.14 -3.76
N VAL A 252 -6.95 -4.71 -3.24
CA VAL A 252 -7.70 -5.39 -2.18
C VAL A 252 -9.10 -5.74 -2.69
N ASN A 253 -9.65 -6.86 -2.23
CA ASN A 253 -11.06 -7.20 -2.48
C ASN A 253 -11.95 -6.17 -1.80
N THR A 254 -11.78 -5.97 -0.50
CA THR A 254 -12.51 -4.92 0.22
C THR A 254 -11.60 -3.79 0.64
N PHE A 255 -12.02 -2.55 0.37
CA PHE A 255 -11.31 -1.36 0.85
C PHE A 255 -11.70 -0.99 2.29
N ALA A 256 -12.72 -1.64 2.88
CA ALA A 256 -13.18 -1.33 4.22
C ALA A 256 -12.08 -1.45 5.31
N PRO A 257 -11.21 -2.48 5.32
CA PRO A 257 -10.11 -2.57 6.28
C PRO A 257 -9.06 -1.48 6.07
N VAL A 258 -8.78 -1.10 4.82
CA VAL A 258 -7.86 0.00 4.50
C VAL A 258 -8.42 1.33 5.01
N TRP A 259 -9.72 1.55 4.81
CA TRP A 259 -10.44 2.70 5.37
C TRP A 259 -10.36 2.74 6.90
N GLU A 260 -10.63 1.62 7.57
CA GLU A 260 -10.52 1.49 9.03
C GLU A 260 -9.11 1.85 9.51
N GLY A 261 -8.07 1.29 8.89
CA GLY A 261 -6.69 1.57 9.25
C GLY A 261 -6.29 3.03 9.07
N MET A 262 -6.77 3.70 8.02
CA MET A 262 -6.52 5.13 7.80
C MET A 262 -7.22 5.98 8.87
N VAL A 263 -8.47 5.67 9.23
CA VAL A 263 -9.20 6.39 10.29
C VAL A 263 -8.52 6.19 11.65
N ASP A 264 -8.11 4.96 11.99
CA ASP A 264 -7.40 4.67 13.24
C ASP A 264 -6.04 5.39 13.31
N ARG A 265 -5.32 5.55 12.19
CA ARG A 265 -4.05 6.28 12.19
C ARG A 265 -4.22 7.78 12.38
N ILE A 266 -5.27 8.38 11.83
CA ILE A 266 -5.58 9.81 12.02
C ILE A 266 -6.04 10.09 13.45
N PHE A 267 -7.04 9.33 13.92
CA PHE A 267 -7.78 9.66 15.15
C PHE A 267 -7.40 8.80 16.35
N GLY A 268 -6.81 7.62 16.14
CA GLY A 268 -6.40 6.71 17.21
C GLY A 268 -5.46 7.38 18.18
N LYS A 269 -5.90 7.49 19.44
CA LYS A 269 -5.17 8.15 20.51
C LYS A 269 -5.53 7.51 21.84
N LEU A 270 -4.73 6.53 22.23
CA LEU A 270 -4.93 5.79 23.48
C LEU A 270 -4.33 6.53 24.68
N PRO A 271 -4.80 6.23 25.91
CA PRO A 271 -4.10 6.66 27.11
C PRO A 271 -2.66 6.11 27.14
N GLN A 272 -1.74 6.88 27.72
CA GLN A 272 -0.33 6.48 27.81
C GLN A 272 -0.17 5.11 28.50
N GLY A 273 0.61 4.22 27.88
CA GLY A 273 0.88 2.87 28.41
C GLY A 273 -0.30 1.91 28.36
N THR A 274 -1.41 2.29 27.70
CA THR A 274 -2.58 1.43 27.52
C THR A 274 -2.61 0.87 26.12
N ALA A 275 -2.70 -0.44 25.99
CA ALA A 275 -2.86 -1.11 24.71
C ALA A 275 -4.34 -1.18 24.28
N LYS A 276 -4.60 -1.17 22.97
CA LYS A 276 -5.96 -1.11 22.39
C LYS A 276 -6.84 -2.29 22.81
N ASP A 277 -6.25 -3.47 22.98
CA ASP A 277 -6.93 -4.69 23.40
C ASP A 277 -7.63 -4.55 24.75
N LYS A 278 -7.20 -3.62 25.61
CA LYS A 278 -7.88 -3.32 26.88
C LYS A 278 -9.28 -2.74 26.71
N PHE A 279 -9.59 -2.19 25.55
CA PHE A 279 -10.90 -1.63 25.23
C PHE A 279 -11.87 -2.66 24.64
N ASN A 280 -11.45 -3.92 24.50
CA ASN A 280 -12.24 -4.95 23.86
C ASN A 280 -13.18 -5.66 24.85
N PRO A 281 -14.51 -5.64 24.65
CA PRO A 281 -15.41 -6.52 25.39
C PRO A 281 -15.17 -7.99 25.04
N HIS A 282 -15.10 -8.84 26.06
CA HIS A 282 -14.94 -10.29 25.92
C HIS A 282 -16.21 -11.05 26.31
N LEU A 283 -16.54 -12.07 25.52
CA LEU A 283 -17.62 -13.01 25.72
C LEU A 283 -17.06 -14.24 26.44
N HIS A 284 -17.71 -14.63 27.52
CA HIS A 284 -17.36 -15.83 28.28
C HIS A 284 -18.54 -16.82 28.24
N TRP A 285 -18.25 -18.05 27.87
CA TRP A 285 -19.21 -19.16 27.98
C TRP A 285 -19.07 -19.84 29.35
N ASN A 286 -20.17 -20.05 30.06
CA ASN A 286 -20.18 -20.74 31.35
C ASN A 286 -21.23 -21.86 31.34
N ASN A 287 -20.78 -23.12 31.40
CA ASN A 287 -21.64 -24.28 31.53
C ASN A 287 -21.68 -24.75 33.00
N ASN A 288 -22.67 -24.25 33.75
CA ASN A 288 -22.98 -24.70 35.12
C ASN A 288 -21.83 -24.61 36.14
N GLY A 289 -21.04 -23.53 36.13
CA GLY A 289 -20.09 -23.22 37.21
C GLY A 289 -18.84 -24.12 37.24
N LYS A 290 -18.62 -24.91 36.19
CA LYS A 290 -17.32 -25.51 35.91
C LYS A 290 -16.68 -24.70 34.80
N GLU A 291 -15.57 -24.04 35.09
CA GLU A 291 -14.63 -23.64 34.05
C GLU A 291 -14.13 -24.95 33.40
N GLU A 292 -14.74 -25.33 32.28
CA GLU A 292 -14.18 -26.41 31.47
C GLU A 292 -12.88 -25.87 30.86
N ASN A 293 -11.75 -26.47 31.23
CA ASN A 293 -10.51 -26.31 30.48
C ASN A 293 -10.73 -26.98 29.11
N ILE A 294 -11.29 -26.25 28.13
CA ILE A 294 -11.51 -26.76 26.76
C ILE A 294 -10.17 -26.82 25.96
N GLU A 295 -9.03 -26.94 26.64
CA GLU A 295 -7.72 -26.67 26.05
C GLU A 295 -7.16 -27.79 25.17
N GLU A 296 -7.75 -28.99 25.15
CA GLU A 296 -7.12 -30.15 24.49
C GLU A 296 -7.83 -30.72 23.25
N SER A 297 -9.00 -30.20 22.84
CA SER A 297 -9.63 -30.59 21.55
C SER A 297 -9.48 -29.50 20.48
N GLU A 298 -9.42 -29.90 19.21
CA GLU A 298 -9.41 -28.94 18.09
C GLU A 298 -10.67 -28.04 18.11
N GLU A 299 -11.80 -28.59 18.51
CA GLU A 299 -13.07 -27.86 18.69
C GLU A 299 -13.02 -26.88 19.87
N GLY A 300 -12.33 -27.24 20.96
CA GLY A 300 -12.12 -26.38 22.13
C GLY A 300 -11.18 -25.20 21.84
N LYS A 301 -10.17 -25.39 20.99
CA LYS A 301 -9.30 -24.31 20.50
C LYS A 301 -10.06 -23.29 19.63
N VAL A 302 -11.02 -23.74 18.83
CA VAL A 302 -11.90 -22.84 18.03
C VAL A 302 -12.90 -22.09 18.91
N LEU A 303 -13.37 -22.71 20.00
CA LEU A 303 -14.27 -22.07 20.97
C LEU A 303 -13.56 -21.01 21.82
N ASN A 304 -12.27 -21.22 22.13
CA ASN A 304 -11.42 -20.26 22.84
C ASN A 304 -10.70 -19.26 21.93
N ASP A 305 -11.07 -19.18 20.64
CA ASP A 305 -10.46 -18.21 19.73
C ASP A 305 -10.76 -16.77 20.22
N PRO A 306 -9.74 -15.96 20.55
CA PRO A 306 -9.90 -14.57 20.94
C PRO A 306 -10.61 -13.74 19.86
N LYS A 307 -10.57 -14.13 18.58
CA LYS A 307 -11.28 -13.45 17.50
C LYS A 307 -12.79 -13.67 17.55
N ARG A 308 -13.24 -14.85 18.00
CA ARG A 308 -14.67 -15.19 18.07
C ARG A 308 -15.33 -14.70 19.35
N SER A 309 -14.54 -14.59 20.42
CA SER A 309 -15.00 -14.22 21.75
C SER A 309 -14.86 -12.73 22.07
N THR A 310 -14.38 -11.90 21.14
CA THR A 310 -14.03 -10.50 21.45
C THR A 310 -14.64 -9.52 20.46
N LEU A 311 -15.33 -8.51 20.96
CA LEU A 311 -15.72 -7.34 20.16
C LEU A 311 -14.55 -6.35 20.15
N ARG A 312 -14.20 -5.80 18.99
CA ARG A 312 -13.03 -4.92 18.82
C ARG A 312 -13.48 -3.58 18.25
N PRO A 313 -13.32 -2.46 18.98
CA PRO A 313 -13.58 -1.15 18.42
C PRO A 313 -12.49 -0.77 17.42
N ASP A 314 -12.92 -0.23 16.27
CA ASP A 314 -12.04 0.17 15.17
C ASP A 314 -11.08 1.28 15.60
N THR A 315 -11.53 2.26 16.38
CA THR A 315 -10.69 3.38 16.81
C THR A 315 -11.14 3.91 18.17
N ILE A 316 -10.16 4.13 19.06
CA ILE A 316 -10.36 4.79 20.35
C ILE A 316 -9.56 6.09 20.33
N MET A 317 -10.24 7.22 20.54
CA MET A 317 -9.64 8.55 20.57
C MET A 317 -9.89 9.21 21.93
N ILE A 318 -8.83 9.50 22.66
CA ILE A 318 -8.88 10.32 23.87
C ILE A 318 -8.52 11.76 23.53
N CYS A 319 -9.47 12.67 23.68
CA CYS A 319 -9.30 14.09 23.38
C CYS A 319 -9.97 14.94 24.46
N ASP A 320 -9.25 15.92 25.01
CA ASP A 320 -9.73 16.84 26.05
C ASP A 320 -10.40 16.19 27.27
N GLY A 321 -9.96 14.98 27.65
CA GLY A 321 -10.52 14.21 28.77
C GLY A 321 -11.78 13.41 28.42
N ASP A 322 -12.28 13.54 27.19
CA ASP A 322 -13.38 12.76 26.64
C ASP A 322 -12.85 11.50 25.92
N CYS A 323 -13.62 10.42 25.97
CA CYS A 323 -13.38 9.17 25.27
C CYS A 323 -14.34 9.05 24.08
N PHE A 324 -13.78 9.03 22.88
CA PHE A 324 -14.53 8.85 21.65
C PHE A 324 -14.26 7.46 21.09
N ILE A 325 -15.32 6.68 20.96
CA ILE A 325 -15.30 5.38 20.31
C ILE A 325 -15.78 5.61 18.89
N LEU A 326 -14.86 5.49 17.94
CA LEU A 326 -15.10 5.74 16.53
C LEU A 326 -15.10 4.39 15.82
N ASP A 327 -16.18 4.13 15.08
CA ASP A 327 -16.36 2.92 14.32
C ASP A 327 -16.47 3.28 12.83
N SER A 328 -15.54 2.74 12.05
CA SER A 328 -15.35 3.05 10.65
C SER A 328 -16.33 2.23 9.83
N LYS A 329 -17.18 2.91 9.06
CA LYS A 329 -18.22 2.25 8.28
C LYS A 329 -18.05 2.61 6.82
N TYR A 330 -17.55 1.65 6.04
CA TYR A 330 -17.38 1.79 4.59
C TYR A 330 -18.72 1.64 3.83
N TYR A 331 -19.66 2.53 4.13
CA TYR A 331 -21.04 2.49 3.65
C TYR A 331 -21.29 3.59 2.62
N LYS A 332 -22.16 3.32 1.64
CA LYS A 332 -22.46 4.21 0.51
C LYS A 332 -23.26 5.48 0.89
N PHE A 333 -23.70 5.64 2.14
CA PHE A 333 -24.54 6.76 2.57
C PHE A 333 -23.92 8.14 2.28
N GLY A 334 -22.62 8.30 2.50
CA GLY A 334 -21.93 9.58 2.26
C GLY A 334 -22.01 10.04 0.81
N ILE A 335 -22.18 9.09 -0.13
CA ILE A 335 -22.24 9.33 -1.58
C ILE A 335 -23.71 9.40 -2.04
N THR A 336 -24.55 8.44 -1.65
CA THR A 336 -25.93 8.34 -2.16
C THR A 336 -26.93 9.20 -1.40
N LYS A 337 -26.61 9.58 -0.16
CA LYS A 337 -27.52 10.20 0.82
C LYS A 337 -28.80 9.39 1.11
N ASN A 338 -28.87 8.13 0.66
CA ASN A 338 -30.00 7.25 0.90
C ASN A 338 -29.88 6.64 2.31
N LYS A 339 -30.87 6.92 3.17
CA LYS A 339 -30.91 6.41 4.56
C LYS A 339 -30.87 4.89 4.67
N ALA A 340 -31.28 4.15 3.63
CA ALA A 340 -31.16 2.69 3.59
C ALA A 340 -29.68 2.22 3.57
N HIS A 341 -28.74 3.10 3.25
CA HIS A 341 -27.30 2.82 3.25
C HIS A 341 -26.62 3.28 4.55
N LEU A 342 -27.37 3.61 5.60
CA LEU A 342 -26.80 3.84 6.93
C LEU A 342 -26.49 2.52 7.63
N PRO A 343 -25.57 2.51 8.63
CA PRO A 343 -25.33 1.34 9.47
C PRO A 343 -26.62 0.80 10.11
N GLY A 344 -26.77 -0.52 10.08
CA GLY A 344 -27.95 -1.23 10.61
C GLY A 344 -27.91 -1.44 12.13
N ALA A 345 -28.97 -2.05 12.67
CA ALA A 345 -29.14 -2.28 14.11
C ALA A 345 -27.99 -3.05 14.77
N GLU A 346 -27.36 -3.99 14.06
CA GLU A 346 -26.21 -4.75 14.58
C GLU A 346 -25.01 -3.83 14.88
N SER A 347 -24.69 -2.91 13.96
CA SER A 347 -23.60 -1.93 14.16
C SER A 347 -23.93 -1.00 15.33
N VAL A 348 -25.19 -0.56 15.44
CA VAL A 348 -25.66 0.26 16.57
C VAL A 348 -25.49 -0.48 17.89
N CYS A 349 -25.88 -1.75 17.97
CA CYS A 349 -25.75 -2.55 19.19
C CYS A 349 -24.28 -2.78 19.58
N LYS A 350 -23.40 -3.08 18.61
CA LYS A 350 -21.95 -3.20 18.83
C LYS A 350 -21.38 -1.91 19.42
N GLN A 351 -21.75 -0.77 18.85
CA GLN A 351 -21.29 0.53 19.31
C GLN A 351 -21.74 0.86 20.74
N MET A 352 -22.97 0.48 21.10
CA MET A 352 -23.46 0.61 22.48
C MET A 352 -22.65 -0.28 23.44
N ALA A 353 -22.39 -1.52 23.05
CA ALA A 353 -21.62 -2.47 23.86
C ALA A 353 -20.20 -1.98 24.14
N TYR A 354 -19.52 -1.38 23.14
CA TYR A 354 -18.21 -0.76 23.35
C TYR A 354 -18.25 0.33 24.41
N ALA A 355 -19.19 1.26 24.31
CA ALA A 355 -19.31 2.37 25.25
C ALA A 355 -19.65 1.92 26.67
N GLU A 356 -20.56 0.94 26.82
CA GLU A 356 -20.90 0.36 28.13
C GLU A 356 -19.72 -0.36 28.77
N PHE A 357 -18.91 -1.06 27.97
CA PHE A 357 -17.69 -1.69 28.46
C PHE A 357 -16.67 -0.65 28.92
N VAL A 358 -16.45 0.40 28.12
CA VAL A 358 -15.55 1.50 28.48
C VAL A 358 -15.99 2.18 29.77
N GLU A 359 -17.28 2.47 29.91
CA GLU A 359 -17.84 3.06 31.15
C GLU A 359 -17.60 2.19 32.38
N LYS A 360 -17.68 0.86 32.23
CA LYS A 360 -17.54 -0.09 33.32
C LYS A 360 -16.08 -0.30 33.75
N GLU A 361 -15.20 -0.50 32.78
CA GLU A 361 -13.81 -0.91 33.03
C GLU A 361 -12.84 0.27 33.16
N PHE A 362 -13.17 1.41 32.56
CA PHE A 362 -12.36 2.61 32.61
C PHE A 362 -13.10 3.65 33.45
N ALA A 363 -12.40 4.34 34.34
CA ALA A 363 -12.98 5.33 35.25
C ALA A 363 -13.43 6.64 34.55
N PHE A 364 -13.86 6.56 33.29
CA PHE A 364 -14.55 7.64 32.61
C PHE A 364 -15.94 7.79 33.20
N THR A 365 -16.29 9.02 33.58
CA THR A 365 -17.68 9.34 33.90
C THR A 365 -18.54 9.24 32.64
N SER A 366 -19.74 8.68 32.77
CA SER A 366 -20.68 8.42 31.67
C SER A 366 -20.93 9.61 30.73
N GLY A 367 -20.84 10.85 31.25
CA GLY A 367 -20.99 12.09 30.50
C GLY A 367 -19.82 12.45 29.57
N HIS A 368 -18.76 11.64 29.53
CA HIS A 368 -17.53 11.89 28.77
C HIS A 368 -17.21 10.77 27.77
N ILE A 369 -18.19 9.92 27.45
CA ILE A 369 -18.06 8.84 26.48
C ILE A 369 -18.98 9.13 25.31
N TYR A 370 -18.44 9.09 24.10
CA TYR A 370 -19.15 9.43 22.87
C TYR A 370 -18.96 8.35 21.81
N ASN A 371 -20.01 8.10 21.06
CA ASN A 371 -20.03 7.14 19.96
C ASN A 371 -20.15 7.89 18.63
N ALA A 372 -19.35 7.50 17.64
CA ALA A 372 -19.50 8.00 16.28
C ALA A 372 -19.22 6.94 15.22
N PHE A 373 -19.97 7.01 14.12
CA PHE A 373 -19.67 6.31 12.88
C PHE A 373 -18.94 7.25 11.93
N ILE A 374 -17.82 6.80 11.38
CA ILE A 374 -17.01 7.52 10.40
C ILE A 374 -17.21 6.87 9.02
N MET A 375 -17.85 7.59 8.11
CA MET A 375 -18.23 7.07 6.78
C MET A 375 -17.55 7.84 5.64
N PRO A 376 -17.19 7.16 4.54
CA PRO A 376 -16.58 7.81 3.40
C PRO A 376 -17.57 8.75 2.68
N TYR A 377 -17.09 9.88 2.17
CA TYR A 377 -17.79 10.68 1.17
C TYR A 377 -16.80 11.40 0.26
N CYS A 378 -17.35 12.14 -0.71
CA CYS A 378 -16.61 13.00 -1.63
C CYS A 378 -17.01 14.46 -1.38
N GLU A 379 -16.05 15.33 -1.04
CA GLU A 379 -16.29 16.75 -0.72
C GLU A 379 -16.69 17.59 -1.94
N SER A 380 -16.34 17.17 -3.17
CA SER A 380 -16.71 17.86 -4.42
C SER A 380 -18.23 17.98 -4.68
N ASP A 381 -19.06 17.54 -3.74
CA ASP A 381 -20.50 17.75 -3.74
C ASP A 381 -20.83 19.21 -3.34
N GLU A 382 -20.87 20.11 -4.34
CA GLU A 382 -21.04 21.57 -4.28
C GLU A 382 -22.22 22.11 -3.44
N THR A 383 -23.08 21.27 -2.89
CA THR A 383 -24.36 21.68 -2.27
C THR A 383 -24.27 22.14 -0.82
N THR A 384 -23.07 22.33 -0.23
CA THR A 384 -23.02 22.56 1.23
C THR A 384 -22.07 23.65 1.68
N THR A 385 -22.68 24.75 2.12
CA THR A 385 -22.04 25.85 2.85
C THR A 385 -21.65 25.41 4.27
N GLY A 386 -20.34 25.34 4.54
CA GLY A 386 -19.80 25.10 5.88
C GLY A 386 -18.51 24.26 5.83
N LEU A 387 -17.44 24.82 5.25
CA LEU A 387 -16.14 24.16 5.20
C LEU A 387 -15.61 23.91 6.61
N ALA A 388 -15.47 22.64 6.98
CA ALA A 388 -14.59 22.22 8.05
C ALA A 388 -13.19 22.00 7.43
N THR A 389 -12.14 22.36 8.16
CA THR A 389 -10.76 22.44 7.66
C THR A 389 -10.14 21.11 7.26
N SER A 390 -10.75 19.98 7.63
CA SER A 390 -10.22 18.63 7.40
C SER A 390 -11.15 17.75 6.55
N GLY A 391 -12.07 18.34 5.77
CA GLY A 391 -13.00 17.58 4.92
C GLY A 391 -13.98 16.72 5.73
N MET A 392 -14.29 17.09 6.98
CA MET A 392 -15.24 16.37 7.85
C MET A 392 -16.60 17.04 7.90
N ARG A 393 -17.67 16.24 8.00
CA ARG A 393 -19.04 16.75 8.08
C ARG A 393 -19.95 15.94 8.98
N PHE A 394 -20.65 16.62 9.89
CA PHE A 394 -21.78 16.03 10.61
C PHE A 394 -22.95 15.74 9.65
N ALA A 395 -23.43 14.50 9.63
CA ALA A 395 -24.56 14.08 8.79
C ALA A 395 -25.83 13.75 9.57
N GLY A 396 -25.73 13.46 10.87
CA GLY A 396 -26.90 13.15 11.68
C GLY A 396 -26.58 12.33 12.93
N LEU A 397 -27.64 11.83 13.56
CA LEU A 397 -27.57 11.00 14.75
C LEU A 397 -28.36 9.70 14.52
N ILE A 398 -27.86 8.60 15.07
CA ILE A 398 -28.60 7.34 15.22
C ILE A 398 -28.82 7.10 16.71
N TYR A 399 -30.04 6.70 17.08
CA TYR A 399 -30.39 6.35 18.45
C TYR A 399 -31.34 5.15 18.46
N GLY A 400 -31.22 4.33 19.50
CA GLY A 400 -32.10 3.19 19.76
C GLY A 400 -33.28 3.61 20.63
N ASP A 401 -34.48 3.15 20.29
CA ASP A 401 -35.70 3.40 21.09
C ASP A 401 -35.69 2.69 22.45
N TRP A 402 -34.83 1.68 22.62
CA TRP A 402 -34.60 0.98 23.89
C TRP A 402 -33.67 1.74 24.86
N LYS A 403 -33.11 2.88 24.44
CA LYS A 403 -32.26 3.73 25.29
C LYS A 403 -33.02 4.98 25.70
N ASP A 404 -32.82 5.40 26.94
CA ASP A 404 -33.47 6.58 27.53
C ASP A 404 -32.81 7.92 27.13
N GLY A 405 -31.69 7.87 26.40
CA GLY A 405 -30.92 9.05 26.01
C GLY A 405 -30.25 9.80 27.16
N SER A 406 -30.14 9.21 28.35
CA SER A 406 -29.55 9.84 29.54
C SER A 406 -28.03 10.02 29.48
N LYS A 407 -27.36 9.25 28.61
CA LYS A 407 -25.90 9.25 28.43
C LYS A 407 -25.55 9.69 27.02
N PRO A 408 -24.47 10.46 26.80
CA PRO A 408 -24.10 10.94 25.47
C PRO A 408 -23.90 9.81 24.45
N TYR A 409 -23.22 8.73 24.83
CA TYR A 409 -22.98 7.58 23.96
C TYR A 409 -24.24 6.80 23.53
N HIS A 410 -25.41 7.05 24.13
CA HIS A 410 -26.70 6.51 23.63
C HIS A 410 -27.08 7.10 22.25
N ARG A 411 -26.42 8.18 21.84
CA ARG A 411 -26.52 8.78 20.50
C ARG A 411 -25.22 8.47 19.77
N ILE A 412 -25.34 7.86 18.59
CA ILE A 412 -24.20 7.63 17.70
C ILE A 412 -24.19 8.75 16.66
N VAL A 413 -23.11 9.51 16.62
CA VAL A 413 -22.93 10.60 15.68
C VAL A 413 -22.47 10.05 14.32
N CYS A 414 -23.16 10.40 13.25
CA CYS A 414 -22.72 10.06 11.89
C CYS A 414 -21.85 11.19 11.34
N ILE A 415 -20.57 10.92 11.13
CA ILE A 415 -19.61 11.84 10.54
C ILE A 415 -19.22 11.30 9.16
N LEU A 416 -19.24 12.19 8.17
CA LEU A 416 -18.69 11.92 6.84
C LEU A 416 -17.27 12.48 6.78
N LEU A 417 -16.35 11.71 6.22
CA LEU A 417 -14.94 12.07 6.06
C LEU A 417 -14.48 11.87 4.60
N ASP A 418 -13.85 12.90 4.03
CA ASP A 418 -13.52 12.94 2.61
C ASP A 418 -12.41 11.95 2.26
N VAL A 419 -12.70 11.01 1.37
CA VAL A 419 -11.80 9.87 1.09
C VAL A 419 -10.53 10.33 0.39
N LYS A 420 -10.64 11.29 -0.54
CA LYS A 420 -9.47 11.82 -1.25
C LYS A 420 -8.51 12.50 -0.28
N SER A 421 -9.03 13.32 0.63
CA SER A 421 -8.25 14.02 1.66
C SER A 421 -7.59 13.04 2.63
N VAL A 422 -8.32 12.02 3.11
CA VAL A 422 -7.77 10.97 3.97
C VAL A 422 -6.64 10.22 3.27
N MET A 423 -6.84 9.78 2.04
CA MET A 423 -5.82 9.04 1.30
C MET A 423 -4.57 9.88 1.03
N GLN A 424 -4.72 11.19 0.83
CA GLN A 424 -3.59 12.11 0.68
C GLN A 424 -2.81 12.32 1.99
N ASN A 425 -3.48 12.24 3.15
CA ASN A 425 -2.86 12.40 4.44
C ASN A 425 -3.65 11.69 5.56
N TYR A 426 -3.20 10.49 5.90
CA TYR A 426 -3.78 9.67 6.97
C TYR A 426 -2.83 9.53 8.17
N GLU A 427 -1.90 10.47 8.34
CA GLU A 427 -1.06 10.53 9.54
C GLU A 427 -1.82 11.11 10.73
N THR A 428 -1.34 10.79 11.94
CA THR A 428 -1.93 11.30 13.18
C THR A 428 -1.96 12.83 13.19
N SER A 429 -3.16 13.39 13.40
CA SER A 429 -3.39 14.84 13.35
C SER A 429 -4.17 15.32 14.55
N SER A 430 -3.52 16.06 15.45
CA SER A 430 -4.20 16.66 16.61
C SER A 430 -5.27 17.67 16.20
N GLY A 431 -5.05 18.41 15.10
CA GLY A 431 -6.05 19.33 14.55
C GLY A 431 -7.31 18.60 14.08
N ALA A 432 -7.16 17.47 13.38
CA ALA A 432 -8.29 16.64 12.97
C ALA A 432 -9.02 16.03 14.18
N GLN A 433 -8.29 15.55 15.18
CA GLN A 433 -8.87 15.02 16.42
C GLN A 433 -9.72 16.07 17.16
N GLU A 434 -9.23 17.30 17.28
CA GLU A 434 -9.97 18.42 17.88
C GLU A 434 -11.19 18.83 17.05
N GLU A 435 -11.06 18.84 15.72
CA GLU A 435 -12.17 19.16 14.81
C GLU A 435 -13.29 18.11 14.91
N LEU A 436 -12.93 16.82 14.93
CA LEU A 436 -13.88 15.72 15.11
C LEU A 436 -14.59 15.82 16.46
N ALA A 437 -13.84 16.09 17.55
CA ALA A 437 -14.42 16.28 18.87
C ALA A 437 -15.43 17.45 18.92
N LYS A 438 -15.18 18.53 18.18
CA LYS A 438 -16.11 19.69 18.08
C LYS A 438 -17.37 19.38 17.28
N LEU A 439 -17.31 18.46 16.31
CA LEU A 439 -18.47 18.03 15.52
C LEU A 439 -19.41 17.10 16.28
N ILE A 440 -18.93 16.46 17.36
CA ILE A 440 -19.72 15.57 18.21
C ILE A 440 -20.44 16.41 19.27
N PRO A 441 -21.78 16.51 19.22
CA PRO A 441 -22.52 17.28 20.21
C PRO A 441 -22.37 16.67 21.61
N ARG A 442 -22.00 17.53 22.57
CA ARG A 442 -21.84 17.17 23.98
C ARG A 442 -23.17 17.02 24.71
#